data_AF-A0A2A6BTK3-F1
#
_entry.id   AF-A0A2A6BTK3-F1
#
_cell.length_a   1.000
_cell.length_b   1.000
_cell.length_c   1.000
_cell.angle_alpha   90.00
_cell.angle_beta   90.00
_cell.angle_gamma   90.00
#
_symmetry.space_group_name_H-M   'P 1'
#
loop_
_entity.id
_entity.type
_entity.pdbx_description
1 polymer ?
#
loop_
_entity_poly.entity_id
_entity_poly.type
_entity_poly.pdbx_seq_one_letter_code
_entity_poly.pdbx_strand_id
1 'polypeptide(L)'
;MNADFTMKFYACRSKKPSQLNMGVPFYGRYWENVGGAINSTDEMWRTADAVGGKFQGGYVAWKDIGSSWDLSSARLHDKSRAPYIWSAGVRKFLGFENQESLREKAKYAIEKNLGGLMIWAIDQDDEADSLLSVVSSANLCEKGSGDTVAHTCSPIDDVRWWNPENSDETRQGRCGKYAPLIDGYYPVCDPDDPGYSCCGKHGFCGSGEEFCECEECLDYRKDPSLITKEPTKPTRPITWHTEEGQRGREARESGENESIDQGNNISICGKEAAKINGQAATCNPDSSQPCCGNGFYCGSGKEYCECEGCVDYRK
;
A
#
# COMPACT_ATOMS: atom_id res chain seq x y z
N MET A 1 -0.52 -4.97 -4.21
CA MET A 1 0.57 -5.15 -5.20
C MET A 1 0.00 -4.99 -6.61
N ASN A 2 0.59 -4.13 -7.46
CA ASN A 2 0.17 -3.93 -8.86
C ASN A 2 1.38 -4.06 -9.82
N ALA A 3 1.14 -4.01 -11.12
CA ALA A 3 2.20 -4.18 -12.12
C ALA A 3 3.32 -3.13 -12.01
N ASP A 4 2.99 -1.87 -11.75
CA ASP A 4 3.98 -0.79 -11.61
C ASP A 4 4.93 -1.04 -10.44
N PHE A 5 4.39 -1.40 -9.28
CA PHE A 5 5.20 -1.76 -8.11
C PHE A 5 6.14 -2.91 -8.43
N THR A 6 5.60 -4.02 -8.93
CA THR A 6 6.37 -5.24 -9.14
C THR A 6 7.52 -5.01 -10.11
N MET A 7 7.29 -4.29 -11.22
CA MET A 7 8.34 -4.02 -12.19
C MET A 7 9.42 -3.09 -11.62
N LYS A 8 9.02 -2.03 -10.89
CA LYS A 8 9.99 -1.13 -10.25
C LYS A 8 10.83 -1.82 -9.18
N PHE A 9 10.18 -2.60 -8.32
CA PHE A 9 10.82 -3.36 -7.24
C PHE A 9 11.91 -4.28 -7.81
N TYR A 10 11.57 -5.12 -8.78
CA TYR A 10 12.56 -6.03 -9.37
C TYR A 10 13.62 -5.29 -10.18
N ALA A 11 13.28 -4.20 -10.88
CA ALA A 11 14.27 -3.41 -11.61
C ALA A 11 15.29 -2.75 -10.65
N CYS A 12 14.82 -2.23 -9.51
CA CYS A 12 15.67 -1.63 -8.49
C CYS A 12 16.60 -2.66 -7.83
N ARG A 13 16.12 -3.88 -7.59
CA ARG A 13 16.91 -4.93 -6.95
C ARG A 13 17.87 -5.64 -7.91
N SER A 14 17.42 -5.93 -9.13
CA SER A 14 18.24 -6.62 -10.12
C SER A 14 19.26 -5.69 -10.78
N LYS A 15 18.97 -4.38 -10.81
CA LYS A 15 19.64 -3.39 -11.66
C LYS A 15 19.69 -3.83 -13.12
N LYS A 16 18.71 -4.66 -13.54
CA LYS A 16 18.62 -5.28 -14.86
C LYS A 16 17.19 -5.26 -15.40
N PRO A 17 16.60 -4.07 -15.67
CA PRO A 17 15.24 -3.97 -16.17
C PRO A 17 15.08 -4.67 -17.53
N SER A 18 16.12 -4.76 -18.35
CA SER A 18 16.08 -5.46 -19.65
C SER A 18 15.87 -6.98 -19.55
N GLN A 19 15.96 -7.55 -18.34
CA GLN A 19 15.68 -8.97 -18.09
C GLN A 19 14.27 -9.21 -17.53
N LEU A 20 13.48 -8.16 -17.35
CA LEU A 20 12.13 -8.24 -16.80
C LEU A 20 11.08 -8.18 -17.91
N ASN A 21 10.22 -9.20 -17.97
CA ASN A 21 9.08 -9.24 -18.89
C ASN A 21 7.78 -9.06 -18.11
N MET A 22 6.98 -8.04 -18.46
CA MET A 22 5.67 -7.83 -17.84
C MET A 22 4.65 -8.81 -18.42
N GLY A 23 4.00 -9.59 -17.55
CA GLY A 23 2.91 -10.48 -17.95
C GLY A 23 1.64 -9.71 -18.32
N VAL A 24 1.02 -10.04 -19.45
CA VAL A 24 -0.28 -9.51 -19.88
C VAL A 24 -1.24 -10.65 -20.22
N PRO A 25 -2.44 -10.68 -19.63
CA PRO A 25 -3.40 -11.74 -19.91
C PRO A 25 -4.27 -11.43 -21.14
N PHE A 26 -4.47 -12.40 -22.01
CA PHE A 26 -5.45 -12.37 -23.10
C PHE A 26 -6.80 -12.95 -22.63
N TYR A 27 -7.11 -12.79 -21.34
CA TYR A 27 -8.35 -13.22 -20.72
C TYR A 27 -8.75 -12.22 -19.65
N GLY A 28 -10.03 -12.20 -19.32
CA GLY A 28 -10.57 -11.49 -18.17
C GLY A 28 -10.85 -12.40 -16.99
N ARG A 29 -10.83 -11.85 -15.78
CA ARG A 29 -11.35 -12.49 -14.56
C ARG A 29 -12.63 -11.79 -14.15
N TYR A 30 -13.62 -12.58 -13.76
CA TYR A 30 -14.88 -12.04 -13.29
C TYR A 30 -15.30 -12.61 -11.95
N TRP A 31 -16.14 -11.84 -11.27
CA TRP A 31 -16.74 -12.18 -9.99
C TRP A 31 -18.25 -11.97 -10.05
N GLU A 32 -18.97 -12.79 -9.29
CA GLU A 32 -20.41 -12.70 -9.08
C GLU A 32 -20.73 -12.22 -7.66
N ASN A 33 -21.99 -11.85 -7.41
CA ASN A 33 -22.45 -11.28 -6.14
C ASN A 33 -21.68 -10.02 -5.71
N VAL A 34 -21.18 -9.26 -6.68
CA VAL A 34 -20.40 -8.06 -6.43
C VAL A 34 -21.31 -6.94 -5.91
N GLY A 35 -20.83 -6.22 -4.90
CA GLY A 35 -21.53 -5.12 -4.25
C GLY A 35 -21.31 -3.76 -4.93
N GLY A 36 -21.73 -2.71 -4.21
CA GLY A 36 -21.43 -1.33 -4.59
C GLY A 36 -19.93 -1.03 -4.58
N ALA A 37 -19.55 0.12 -5.14
CA ALA A 37 -18.20 0.62 -5.03
C ALA A 37 -17.83 0.86 -3.57
N ILE A 38 -16.60 0.50 -3.18
CA ILE A 38 -16.06 0.77 -1.83
C ILE A 38 -15.97 2.29 -1.62
N ASN A 39 -15.61 3.02 -2.67
CA ASN A 39 -15.63 4.48 -2.73
C ASN A 39 -16.63 4.92 -3.79
N SER A 40 -17.61 5.76 -3.43
CA SER A 40 -18.66 6.23 -4.34
C SER A 40 -18.15 7.04 -5.54
N THR A 41 -16.90 7.52 -5.50
CA THR A 41 -16.25 8.25 -6.59
C THR A 41 -15.37 7.37 -7.49
N ASP A 42 -15.17 6.09 -7.14
CA ASP A 42 -14.31 5.15 -7.87
C ASP A 42 -15.01 3.79 -8.04
N GLU A 43 -15.63 3.62 -9.22
CA GLU A 43 -16.44 2.45 -9.56
C GLU A 43 -15.63 1.16 -9.79
N MET A 44 -14.29 1.22 -9.79
CA MET A 44 -13.39 0.09 -10.02
C MET A 44 -13.32 -0.86 -8.81
N TRP A 45 -13.25 -0.31 -7.60
CA TRP A 45 -12.96 -1.08 -6.39
C TRP A 45 -14.25 -1.54 -5.70
N ARG A 46 -14.45 -2.86 -5.66
CA ARG A 46 -15.67 -3.50 -5.15
C ARG A 46 -15.36 -4.76 -4.38
N THR A 47 -16.26 -5.14 -3.49
CA THR A 47 -16.24 -6.44 -2.81
C THR A 47 -17.25 -7.39 -3.44
N ALA A 48 -16.96 -8.69 -3.38
CA ALA A 48 -17.91 -9.74 -3.72
C ALA A 48 -18.40 -10.41 -2.44
N ASP A 49 -19.68 -10.76 -2.39
CA ASP A 49 -20.24 -11.51 -1.26
C ASP A 49 -20.06 -13.03 -1.49
N ALA A 50 -19.66 -13.75 -0.44
CA ALA A 50 -19.56 -15.21 -0.51
C ALA A 50 -20.95 -15.85 -0.39
N VAL A 51 -21.24 -16.85 -1.24
CA VAL A 51 -22.46 -17.65 -1.17
C VAL A 51 -22.10 -19.01 -0.59
N GLY A 52 -22.65 -19.34 0.58
CA GLY A 52 -22.29 -20.57 1.31
C GLY A 52 -20.80 -20.64 1.67
N GLY A 53 -20.19 -19.49 1.98
CA GLY A 53 -18.77 -19.39 2.35
C GLY A 53 -17.79 -19.48 1.17
N LYS A 54 -18.27 -19.44 -0.08
CA LYS A 54 -17.41 -19.47 -1.28
C LYS A 54 -17.66 -18.26 -2.18
N PHE A 55 -16.58 -17.63 -2.65
CA PHE A 55 -16.66 -16.61 -3.70
C PHE A 55 -16.91 -17.26 -5.05
N GLN A 56 -17.77 -16.63 -5.84
CA GLN A 56 -18.14 -17.07 -7.18
C GLN A 56 -17.52 -16.17 -8.24
N GLY A 57 -17.12 -16.77 -9.35
CA GLY A 57 -16.39 -16.10 -10.41
C GLY A 57 -15.71 -17.09 -11.33
N GLY A 58 -14.95 -16.57 -12.28
CA GLY A 58 -14.28 -17.38 -13.28
C GLY A 58 -13.28 -16.58 -14.10
N TYR A 59 -12.94 -17.12 -15.25
CA TYR A 59 -12.18 -16.42 -16.29
C TYR A 59 -12.88 -16.60 -17.63
N VAL A 60 -12.60 -15.70 -18.57
CA VAL A 60 -13.16 -15.71 -19.92
C VAL A 60 -12.08 -15.27 -20.90
N ALA A 61 -11.85 -16.05 -21.96
CA ALA A 61 -10.89 -15.70 -23.01
C ALA A 61 -11.29 -14.40 -23.70
N TRP A 62 -10.33 -13.59 -24.17
CA TRP A 62 -10.62 -12.35 -24.89
C TRP A 62 -11.61 -12.57 -26.04
N LYS A 63 -11.39 -13.61 -26.86
CA LYS A 63 -12.28 -14.00 -27.96
C LYS A 63 -13.73 -14.30 -27.55
N ASP A 64 -13.95 -14.70 -26.31
CA ASP A 64 -15.24 -15.13 -25.78
C ASP A 64 -15.95 -14.03 -24.96
N ILE A 65 -15.26 -12.94 -24.61
CA ILE A 65 -15.84 -11.87 -23.77
C ILE A 65 -17.13 -11.33 -24.38
N GLY A 66 -17.11 -11.01 -25.68
CA GLY A 66 -18.28 -10.45 -26.39
C GLY A 66 -19.51 -11.38 -26.44
N SER A 67 -19.34 -12.68 -26.15
CA SER A 67 -20.44 -13.64 -26.10
C SER A 67 -21.20 -13.62 -24.77
N SER A 68 -20.53 -13.22 -23.68
CA SER A 68 -21.09 -13.25 -22.32
C SER A 68 -21.18 -11.87 -21.65
N TRP A 69 -20.54 -10.87 -22.24
CA TRP A 69 -20.43 -9.51 -21.72
C TRP A 69 -20.63 -8.49 -22.83
N ASP A 70 -21.32 -7.41 -22.50
CA ASP A 70 -21.47 -6.28 -23.42
C ASP A 70 -20.18 -5.44 -23.43
N LEU A 71 -19.31 -5.69 -24.40
CA LEU A 71 -18.06 -4.95 -24.58
C LEU A 71 -18.27 -3.44 -24.76
N SER A 72 -19.44 -3.00 -25.23
CA SER A 72 -19.73 -1.56 -25.36
C SER A 72 -19.90 -0.85 -24.01
N SER A 73 -20.13 -1.62 -22.93
CA SER A 73 -20.22 -1.13 -21.55
C SER A 73 -18.85 -1.05 -20.84
N ALA A 74 -17.77 -1.45 -21.51
CA ALA A 74 -16.43 -1.42 -20.95
C ALA A 74 -15.98 0.01 -20.63
N ARG A 75 -15.34 0.17 -19.48
CA ARG A 75 -14.75 1.43 -19.02
C ARG A 75 -13.27 1.22 -18.75
N LEU A 76 -12.43 2.16 -19.19
CA LEU A 76 -11.04 2.22 -18.76
C LEU A 76 -10.97 2.97 -17.43
N HIS A 77 -10.37 2.37 -16.40
CA HIS A 77 -10.12 3.08 -15.16
C HIS A 77 -8.86 3.96 -15.29
N ASP A 78 -9.01 5.27 -15.10
CA ASP A 78 -7.95 6.27 -15.38
C ASP A 78 -6.64 6.02 -14.62
N LYS A 79 -6.74 5.63 -13.34
CA LYS A 79 -5.54 5.45 -12.48
C LYS A 79 -4.81 4.14 -12.75
N SER A 80 -5.54 3.03 -12.91
CA SER A 80 -4.93 1.73 -13.13
C SER A 80 -4.67 1.40 -14.60
N ARG A 81 -5.24 2.20 -15.52
CA ARG A 81 -5.22 1.98 -16.98
C ARG A 81 -5.69 0.56 -17.35
N ALA A 82 -6.65 0.03 -16.58
CA ALA A 82 -7.20 -1.30 -16.75
C ALA A 82 -8.70 -1.23 -17.10
N PRO A 83 -9.18 -1.97 -18.11
CA PRO A 83 -10.57 -1.96 -18.48
C PRO A 83 -11.37 -2.90 -17.58
N TYR A 84 -12.61 -2.51 -17.33
CA TYR A 84 -13.57 -3.31 -16.57
C TYR A 84 -14.99 -3.13 -17.08
N ILE A 85 -15.84 -4.10 -16.78
CA ILE A 85 -17.30 -4.04 -16.98
C ILE A 85 -17.97 -4.29 -15.64
N TRP A 86 -18.87 -3.39 -15.25
CA TRP A 86 -19.74 -3.54 -14.09
C TRP A 86 -21.20 -3.70 -14.53
N SER A 87 -21.77 -4.88 -14.31
CA SER A 87 -23.15 -5.21 -14.65
C SER A 87 -24.03 -5.24 -13.39
N ALA A 88 -24.51 -4.07 -12.96
CA ALA A 88 -25.25 -3.91 -11.71
C ALA A 88 -26.49 -4.82 -11.59
N GLY A 89 -27.25 -4.99 -12.69
CA GLY A 89 -28.49 -5.79 -12.69
C GLY A 89 -28.28 -7.27 -12.37
N VAL A 90 -27.11 -7.82 -12.70
CA VAL A 90 -26.75 -9.22 -12.43
C VAL A 90 -25.61 -9.35 -11.42
N ARG A 91 -25.20 -8.23 -10.82
CA ARG A 91 -24.12 -8.14 -9.82
C ARG A 91 -22.82 -8.84 -10.24
N LYS A 92 -22.40 -8.63 -11.49
CA LYS A 92 -21.13 -9.17 -12.01
C LYS A 92 -20.14 -8.08 -12.36
N PHE A 93 -18.86 -8.33 -12.06
CA PHE A 93 -17.75 -7.47 -12.42
C PHE A 93 -16.71 -8.25 -13.20
N LEU A 94 -16.22 -7.71 -14.31
CA LEU A 94 -15.17 -8.29 -15.15
C LEU A 94 -14.02 -7.28 -15.23
N GLY A 95 -12.80 -7.71 -14.88
CA GLY A 95 -11.56 -7.01 -15.22
C GLY A 95 -10.80 -7.80 -16.28
N PHE A 96 -10.26 -7.12 -17.30
CA PHE A 96 -9.67 -7.75 -18.47
C PHE A 96 -8.59 -6.87 -19.11
N GLU A 97 -8.03 -7.29 -20.24
CA GLU A 97 -7.21 -6.45 -21.12
C GLU A 97 -7.93 -6.22 -22.43
N ASN A 98 -7.70 -5.05 -23.02
CA ASN A 98 -8.10 -4.77 -24.39
C ASN A 98 -6.94 -4.11 -25.14
N GLN A 99 -7.15 -3.78 -26.41
CA GLN A 99 -6.12 -3.13 -27.22
C GLN A 99 -5.62 -1.81 -26.63
N GLU A 100 -6.47 -1.06 -25.92
CA GLU A 100 -6.09 0.21 -25.29
C GLU A 100 -5.15 -0.02 -24.08
N SER A 101 -5.52 -0.89 -23.16
CA SER A 101 -4.67 -1.18 -21.98
C SER A 101 -3.36 -1.87 -22.33
N LEU A 102 -3.35 -2.71 -23.37
CA LEU A 102 -2.11 -3.31 -23.87
C LEU A 102 -1.18 -2.27 -24.49
N ARG A 103 -1.70 -1.24 -25.18
CA ARG A 103 -0.87 -0.11 -25.65
C ARG A 103 -0.26 0.67 -24.49
N GLU A 104 -1.04 0.91 -23.44
CA GLU A 104 -0.54 1.57 -22.21
C GLU A 104 0.57 0.76 -21.54
N LYS A 105 0.43 -0.57 -21.46
CA LYS A 105 1.46 -1.45 -20.90
C LYS A 105 2.69 -1.59 -21.78
N ALA A 106 2.53 -1.62 -23.10
CA ALA A 106 3.66 -1.58 -24.04
C ALA A 106 4.44 -0.28 -23.89
N LYS A 107 3.74 0.86 -23.82
CA LYS A 107 4.34 2.17 -23.53
C LYS A 107 5.06 2.17 -22.17
N TYR A 108 4.44 1.62 -21.13
CA TYR A 108 5.06 1.47 -19.83
C TYR A 108 6.35 0.65 -19.90
N ALA A 109 6.35 -0.48 -20.60
CA ALA A 109 7.53 -1.33 -20.76
C ALA A 109 8.68 -0.59 -21.45
N ILE A 110 8.39 0.17 -22.51
CA ILE A 110 9.35 1.05 -23.19
C ILE A 110 9.87 2.13 -22.23
N GLU A 111 8.97 2.80 -21.52
CA GLU A 111 9.34 3.88 -20.60
C GLU A 111 10.20 3.41 -19.43
N LYS A 112 9.98 2.18 -18.97
CA LYS A 112 10.73 1.54 -17.88
C LYS A 112 11.90 0.68 -18.33
N ASN A 113 12.21 0.68 -19.63
CA ASN A 113 13.32 -0.07 -20.20
C ASN A 113 13.26 -1.56 -19.83
N LEU A 114 12.04 -2.12 -19.83
CA LEU A 114 11.80 -3.53 -19.54
C LEU A 114 12.24 -4.39 -20.74
N GLY A 115 12.56 -5.66 -20.48
CA GLY A 115 12.91 -6.63 -21.52
C GLY A 115 11.78 -6.92 -22.50
N GLY A 116 10.53 -6.78 -22.05
CA GLY A 116 9.37 -6.84 -22.91
C GLY A 116 8.09 -7.29 -22.21
N LEU A 117 7.21 -7.92 -22.99
CA LEU A 117 5.91 -8.44 -22.54
C LEU A 117 5.86 -9.95 -22.70
N MET A 118 5.21 -10.63 -21.75
CA MET A 118 4.88 -12.05 -21.82
C MET A 118 3.36 -12.20 -21.89
N ILE A 119 2.83 -12.99 -22.83
CA ILE A 119 1.38 -13.18 -23.00
C ILE A 119 0.91 -14.48 -22.35
N TRP A 120 -0.26 -14.44 -21.72
CA TRP A 120 -1.00 -15.65 -21.33
C TRP A 120 -2.46 -15.54 -21.78
N ALA A 121 -2.94 -16.33 -22.73
CA ALA A 121 -2.18 -17.21 -23.61
C ALA A 121 -2.66 -16.98 -25.05
N ILE A 122 -1.83 -17.36 -26.02
CA ILE A 122 -2.04 -17.03 -27.42
C ILE A 122 -3.37 -17.60 -27.97
N ASP A 123 -3.82 -18.76 -27.48
CA ASP A 123 -5.09 -19.39 -27.87
C ASP A 123 -6.35 -18.65 -27.37
N GLN A 124 -6.18 -17.66 -26.49
CA GLN A 124 -7.26 -16.86 -25.92
C GLN A 124 -7.58 -15.61 -26.75
N ASP A 125 -6.70 -15.24 -27.70
CA ASP A 125 -6.93 -14.11 -28.60
C ASP A 125 -8.03 -14.43 -29.63
N ASP A 126 -8.56 -13.39 -30.26
CA ASP A 126 -9.56 -13.54 -31.33
C ASP A 126 -8.91 -13.93 -32.66
N GLU A 127 -9.74 -14.34 -33.63
CA GLU A 127 -9.30 -14.73 -34.98
C GLU A 127 -8.63 -13.59 -35.77
N ALA A 128 -8.69 -12.35 -35.27
CA ALA A 128 -8.04 -11.19 -35.85
C ALA A 128 -6.69 -10.87 -35.18
N ASP A 129 -6.24 -11.68 -34.23
CA ASP A 129 -5.03 -11.46 -33.44
C ASP A 129 -5.03 -10.05 -32.79
N SER A 130 -6.20 -9.57 -32.34
CA SER A 130 -6.37 -8.15 -32.03
C SER A 130 -5.54 -7.70 -30.82
N LEU A 131 -5.28 -8.58 -29.85
CA LEU A 131 -4.38 -8.30 -28.73
C LEU A 131 -2.91 -8.60 -29.08
N LEU A 132 -2.65 -9.71 -29.78
CA LEU A 132 -1.31 -10.12 -30.22
C LEU A 132 -0.68 -9.07 -31.14
N SER A 133 -1.46 -8.50 -32.07
CA SER A 133 -1.01 -7.45 -32.96
C SER A 133 -0.53 -6.20 -32.19
N VAL A 134 -1.18 -5.84 -31.08
CA VAL A 134 -0.75 -4.70 -30.24
C VAL A 134 0.59 -4.96 -29.58
N VAL A 135 0.78 -6.14 -28.97
CA VAL A 135 2.02 -6.44 -28.24
C VAL A 135 3.20 -6.75 -29.17
N SER A 136 2.95 -7.39 -30.31
CA SER A 136 4.00 -7.74 -31.28
C SER A 136 4.45 -6.57 -32.14
N SER A 137 3.59 -5.56 -32.36
CA SER A 137 3.95 -4.35 -33.10
C SER A 137 4.61 -3.26 -32.26
N ALA A 138 4.63 -3.42 -30.93
CA ALA A 138 5.27 -2.47 -30.03
C ALA A 138 6.79 -2.41 -30.24
N ASN A 139 7.34 -1.23 -30.49
CA ASN A 139 8.79 -1.02 -30.60
C ASN A 139 9.44 -0.98 -29.21
N LEU A 140 9.54 -2.14 -28.55
CA LEU A 140 10.09 -2.26 -27.20
C LEU A 140 11.55 -1.79 -27.09
N CYS A 141 12.29 -1.78 -28.20
CA CYS A 141 13.68 -1.34 -28.27
C CYS A 141 13.84 0.17 -28.56
N GLU A 142 12.75 0.95 -28.58
CA GLU A 142 12.78 2.38 -28.98
C GLU A 142 13.78 3.21 -28.16
N LYS A 143 13.89 2.96 -26.84
CA LYS A 143 14.81 3.68 -25.95
C LYS A 143 16.23 3.10 -25.91
N GLY A 144 16.53 2.14 -26.78
CA GLY A 144 17.82 1.46 -26.86
C GLY A 144 17.89 0.20 -25.99
N SER A 145 19.09 -0.38 -25.94
CA SER A 145 19.39 -1.60 -25.17
C SER A 145 20.20 -1.27 -23.91
N GLY A 146 20.02 -2.04 -22.85
CA GLY A 146 20.83 -1.97 -21.63
C GLY A 146 19.98 -1.89 -20.38
N ASP A 147 20.64 -1.68 -19.23
CA ASP A 147 20.01 -1.85 -17.91
C ASP A 147 19.77 -0.52 -17.18
N THR A 148 19.55 0.56 -17.92
CA THR A 148 19.21 1.86 -17.34
C THR A 148 17.88 1.76 -16.60
N VAL A 149 17.90 2.00 -15.28
CA VAL A 149 16.69 2.06 -14.46
C VAL A 149 16.04 3.43 -14.62
N ALA A 150 14.85 3.48 -15.25
CA ALA A 150 14.14 4.71 -15.59
C ALA A 150 13.22 5.23 -14.47
N HIS A 151 13.63 5.03 -13.22
CA HIS A 151 13.01 5.54 -12.01
C HIS A 151 14.04 5.59 -10.88
N THR A 152 13.77 6.44 -9.89
CA THR A 152 14.58 6.50 -8.69
C THR A 152 14.35 5.23 -7.86
N CYS A 153 15.43 4.66 -7.35
CA CYS A 153 15.40 3.55 -6.41
C CYS A 153 15.88 4.03 -5.04
N SER A 154 15.56 3.27 -3.99
CA SER A 154 16.19 3.42 -2.69
C SER A 154 17.72 3.44 -2.85
N PRO A 155 18.41 4.44 -2.26
CA PRO A 155 19.86 4.53 -2.30
C PRO A 155 20.56 3.57 -1.33
N ILE A 156 19.81 2.80 -0.54
CA ILE A 156 20.33 1.82 0.42
C ILE A 156 19.72 0.43 0.19
N ASP A 157 20.49 -0.60 0.52
CA ASP A 157 20.04 -2.01 0.49
C ASP A 157 19.50 -2.48 1.87
N ASP A 158 19.77 -1.73 2.95
CA ASP A 158 19.31 -2.06 4.30
C ASP A 158 17.82 -1.75 4.48
N VAL A 159 17.08 -2.68 5.09
CA VAL A 159 15.67 -2.49 5.41
C VAL A 159 15.54 -1.68 6.71
N ARG A 160 15.03 -0.45 6.59
CA ARG A 160 14.78 0.46 7.71
C ARG A 160 13.28 0.68 8.00
N TRP A 161 12.42 -0.16 7.44
CA TRP A 161 10.96 -0.07 7.52
C TRP A 161 10.36 -1.44 7.87
N TRP A 162 9.11 -1.43 8.36
CA TRP A 162 8.39 -2.66 8.67
C TRP A 162 7.80 -3.28 7.40
N ASN A 163 8.01 -4.58 7.22
CA ASN A 163 7.52 -5.36 6.09
C ASN A 163 7.09 -6.77 6.53
N PRO A 164 6.42 -7.56 5.67
CA PRO A 164 5.97 -8.90 6.04
C PRO A 164 7.07 -9.91 6.41
N GLU A 165 8.33 -9.64 6.04
CA GLU A 165 9.46 -10.52 6.34
C GLU A 165 10.04 -10.26 7.73
N ASN A 166 9.95 -9.03 8.24
CA ASN A 166 10.54 -8.60 9.52
C ASN A 166 9.51 -8.25 10.61
N SER A 167 8.21 -8.27 10.32
CA SER A 167 7.17 -7.97 11.30
C SER A 167 5.85 -8.70 11.10
N ASP A 168 5.07 -8.76 12.18
CA ASP A 168 3.64 -9.07 12.11
C ASP A 168 2.83 -7.90 11.50
N GLU A 169 1.55 -8.14 11.24
CA GLU A 169 0.62 -7.17 10.64
C GLU A 169 0.41 -5.92 11.50
N THR A 170 0.70 -5.95 12.80
CA THR A 170 0.45 -4.81 13.72
C THR A 170 1.48 -3.70 13.56
N ARG A 171 2.65 -4.02 12.99
CA ARG A 171 3.76 -3.07 12.78
C ARG A 171 3.92 -2.63 11.33
N GLN A 172 3.37 -3.41 10.39
CA GLN A 172 3.45 -3.11 8.96
C GLN A 172 2.91 -1.70 8.67
N GLY A 173 3.66 -0.95 7.85
CA GLY A 173 3.29 0.42 7.49
C GLY A 173 3.39 1.43 8.63
N ARG A 174 4.05 1.15 9.76
CA ARG A 174 4.34 2.17 10.78
C ARG A 174 5.71 2.82 10.55
N CYS A 175 5.80 4.13 10.81
CA CYS A 175 7.00 4.93 10.64
C CYS A 175 7.19 6.00 11.72
N GLY A 176 8.39 6.57 11.77
CA GLY A 176 8.72 7.72 12.59
C GLY A 176 8.58 7.45 14.08
N LYS A 177 8.25 8.51 14.83
CA LYS A 177 8.29 8.53 16.29
C LYS A 177 7.10 7.81 16.95
N TYR A 178 6.07 7.46 16.19
CA TYR A 178 4.91 6.71 16.69
C TYR A 178 4.94 5.24 16.27
N ALA A 179 6.08 4.75 15.79
CA ALA A 179 6.25 3.36 15.40
C ALA A 179 7.16 2.61 16.38
N PRO A 180 6.93 1.29 16.56
CA PRO A 180 7.90 0.41 17.19
C PRO A 180 9.27 0.51 16.48
N LEU A 181 10.35 0.42 17.26
CA LEU A 181 11.71 0.57 16.72
C LEU A 181 12.15 -0.66 15.92
N ILE A 182 12.91 -0.41 14.86
CA ILE A 182 13.70 -1.43 14.15
C ILE A 182 15.14 -1.28 14.64
N ASP A 183 15.68 -2.33 15.24
CA ASP A 183 17.05 -2.36 15.78
C ASP A 183 17.43 -1.17 16.67
N GLY A 184 16.44 -0.61 17.39
CA GLY A 184 16.62 0.54 18.28
C GLY A 184 16.50 1.91 17.61
N TYR A 185 16.07 1.97 16.34
CA TYR A 185 15.91 3.20 15.56
C TYR A 185 14.46 3.40 15.12
N TYR A 186 14.08 4.66 14.89
CA TYR A 186 12.78 4.97 14.32
C TYR A 186 12.70 4.45 12.87
N PRO A 187 11.70 3.63 12.54
CA PRO A 187 11.54 3.13 11.19
C PRO A 187 11.15 4.26 10.23
N VAL A 188 11.50 4.10 8.97
CA VAL A 188 11.11 4.99 7.87
C VAL A 188 10.04 4.31 7.01
N CYS A 189 9.63 4.97 5.92
CA CYS A 189 8.84 4.32 4.88
C CYS A 189 9.75 3.91 3.72
N ASP A 190 9.35 2.84 3.03
CA ASP A 190 10.07 2.34 1.85
C ASP A 190 10.02 3.38 0.72
N PRO A 191 11.16 3.96 0.29
CA PRO A 191 11.19 4.90 -0.83
C PRO A 191 10.64 4.32 -2.15
N ASP A 192 10.73 2.99 -2.30
CA ASP A 192 10.35 2.27 -3.50
C ASP A 192 8.89 1.78 -3.47
N ASP A 193 8.17 1.95 -2.35
CA ASP A 193 6.74 1.61 -2.24
C ASP A 193 5.86 2.72 -2.85
N PRO A 194 5.08 2.45 -3.92
CA PRO A 194 4.31 3.44 -4.64
C PRO A 194 3.04 3.88 -3.91
N GLY A 195 2.60 3.15 -2.89
CA GLY A 195 1.41 3.46 -2.10
C GLY A 195 1.74 3.94 -0.69
N TYR A 196 2.92 3.59 -0.17
CA TYR A 196 3.27 3.75 1.25
C TYR A 196 4.67 4.37 1.44
N SER A 197 5.14 5.22 0.52
CA SER A 197 6.46 5.85 0.62
C SER A 197 6.53 7.09 1.52
N CYS A 198 5.40 7.65 1.94
CA CYS A 198 5.39 8.87 2.76
C CYS A 198 5.09 8.54 4.21
N CYS A 199 5.92 9.03 5.14
CA CYS A 199 5.64 8.93 6.56
C CYS A 199 4.76 10.11 7.02
N GLY A 200 3.51 9.81 7.34
CA GLY A 200 2.55 10.80 7.83
C GLY A 200 2.78 11.18 9.29
N LYS A 201 2.17 12.30 9.72
CA LYS A 201 2.30 12.87 11.08
C LYS A 201 1.92 11.90 12.22
N HIS A 202 1.08 10.91 11.94
CA HIS A 202 0.62 9.92 12.92
C HIS A 202 1.49 8.65 12.96
N GLY A 203 2.61 8.63 12.23
CA GLY A 203 3.55 7.51 12.18
C GLY A 203 3.04 6.31 11.39
N PHE A 204 2.33 6.59 10.30
CA PHE A 204 1.96 5.60 9.31
C PHE A 204 2.52 5.97 7.94
N CYS A 205 3.00 4.96 7.25
CA CYS A 205 3.34 5.01 5.86
C CYS A 205 2.07 5.07 5.01
N GLY A 206 2.09 5.89 3.98
CA GLY A 206 0.96 6.06 3.06
C GLY A 206 1.30 6.95 1.88
N SER A 207 0.26 7.41 1.21
CA SER A 207 0.33 8.30 0.04
C SER A 207 -0.84 9.28 0.06
N GLY A 208 -0.70 10.38 -0.66
CA GLY A 208 -1.70 11.45 -0.71
C GLY A 208 -1.41 12.57 0.29
N GLU A 209 -2.29 13.58 0.30
CA GLU A 209 -2.09 14.85 1.02
C GLU A 209 -1.80 14.64 2.51
N GLU A 210 -2.55 13.76 3.19
CA GLU A 210 -2.40 13.51 4.63
C GLU A 210 -1.05 12.87 5.01
N PHE A 211 -0.41 12.17 4.08
CA PHE A 211 0.84 11.44 4.32
C PHE A 211 2.06 12.15 3.75
N CYS A 212 1.91 12.90 2.65
CA CYS A 212 3.02 13.48 1.90
C CYS A 212 3.06 15.02 1.95
N GLU A 213 1.95 15.71 2.27
CA GLU A 213 1.83 17.17 2.13
C GLU A 213 1.63 17.90 3.46
N CYS A 214 1.96 17.27 4.59
CA CYS A 214 1.98 17.92 5.90
C CYS A 214 3.38 18.44 6.27
N GLU A 215 3.45 19.44 7.16
CA GLU A 215 4.71 20.08 7.57
C GLU A 215 5.72 19.09 8.20
N GLU A 216 5.22 18.08 8.92
CA GLU A 216 6.03 17.04 9.57
C GLU A 216 6.18 15.76 8.72
N CYS A 217 5.56 15.72 7.54
CA CYS A 217 5.55 14.53 6.69
C CYS A 217 6.88 14.36 5.97
N LEU A 218 7.34 13.11 5.85
CA LEU A 218 8.55 12.76 5.13
C LEU A 218 8.21 11.95 3.89
N ASP A 219 8.38 12.54 2.71
CA ASP A 219 8.16 11.88 1.42
C ASP A 219 9.47 11.24 0.92
N TYR A 220 9.66 9.97 1.26
CA TYR A 220 10.84 9.22 0.84
C TYR A 220 10.85 8.90 -0.65
N ARG A 221 9.71 8.98 -1.35
CA ARG A 221 9.66 8.74 -2.80
C ARG A 221 10.07 9.97 -3.59
N LYS A 222 9.69 11.16 -3.13
CA LYS A 222 10.10 12.43 -3.73
C LYS A 222 11.56 12.76 -3.45
N ASP A 223 12.03 12.45 -2.24
CA ASP A 223 13.44 12.59 -1.86
C ASP A 223 13.99 11.31 -1.20
N PRO A 224 14.38 10.29 -1.99
CA PRO A 224 14.98 9.07 -1.44
C PRO A 224 16.28 9.30 -0.69
N SER A 225 16.95 10.45 -0.87
CA SER A 225 18.17 10.76 -0.11
C SER A 225 17.90 10.93 1.39
N LEU A 226 16.65 11.18 1.80
CA LEU A 226 16.24 11.22 3.20
C LEU A 226 16.61 9.93 3.94
N ILE A 227 16.60 8.78 3.27
CA ILE A 227 16.95 7.50 3.88
C ILE A 227 18.46 7.31 4.07
N THR A 228 19.29 8.10 3.40
CA THR A 228 20.75 8.06 3.57
C THR A 228 21.21 8.72 4.86
N LYS A 229 20.35 9.54 5.49
CA LYS A 229 20.63 10.13 6.79
C LYS A 229 20.84 9.03 7.82
N GLU A 230 21.73 9.28 8.78
CA GLU A 230 21.95 8.38 9.90
C GLU A 230 20.62 8.06 10.61
N PRO A 231 20.29 6.78 10.85
CA PRO A 231 19.08 6.40 11.54
C PRO A 231 18.93 7.11 12.89
N THR A 232 17.76 7.67 13.16
CA THR A 232 17.51 8.41 14.39
C THR A 232 17.17 7.45 15.53
N LYS A 233 17.94 7.49 16.62
CA LYS A 233 17.59 6.81 17.88
C LYS A 233 16.68 7.69 18.74
N PRO A 234 15.82 7.08 19.58
CA PRO A 234 15.16 7.81 20.64
C PRO A 234 16.15 8.51 21.56
N THR A 235 15.81 9.72 22.03
CA THR A 235 16.67 10.46 22.97
C THR A 235 16.79 9.79 24.34
N ARG A 236 15.85 8.90 24.67
CA ARG A 236 15.83 8.11 25.91
C ARG A 236 15.35 6.68 25.60
N PRO A 237 15.70 5.68 26.43
CA PRO A 237 15.15 4.34 26.30
C PRO A 237 13.62 4.39 26.33
N ILE A 238 12.98 3.86 25.28
CA ILE A 238 11.52 3.74 25.20
C ILE A 238 11.10 2.28 25.40
N THR A 239 10.07 2.08 26.22
CA THR A 239 9.43 0.78 26.44
C THR A 239 7.96 0.91 26.07
N TRP A 240 7.61 0.97 24.78
CA TRP A 240 6.24 1.29 24.33
C TRP A 240 5.53 0.19 23.52
N HIS A 241 4.20 0.12 23.68
CA HIS A 241 3.25 -0.63 22.86
C HIS A 241 2.48 0.34 21.93
N THR A 242 2.62 0.21 20.60
CA THR A 242 1.48 0.44 19.69
C THR A 242 0.60 -0.80 19.71
N GLU A 243 0.06 -1.19 20.86
CA GLU A 243 -1.13 -2.03 20.78
C GLU A 243 -2.26 -1.08 20.46
N GLU A 244 -3.00 -1.34 19.38
CA GLU A 244 -4.42 -1.02 19.39
C GLU A 244 -4.91 -1.46 20.77
N GLY A 245 -5.22 -0.50 21.65
CA GLY A 245 -5.60 -0.81 23.01
C GLY A 245 -6.64 -1.92 22.98
N GLN A 246 -6.65 -2.85 23.94
CA GLN A 246 -7.63 -3.94 23.97
C GLN A 246 -9.07 -3.46 23.67
N ARG A 247 -9.42 -2.21 24.05
CA ARG A 247 -10.67 -1.53 23.66
C ARG A 247 -10.92 -1.35 22.16
N GLY A 248 -9.90 -1.10 21.34
CA GLY A 248 -10.03 -1.01 19.88
C GLY A 248 -10.34 -2.35 19.22
N ARG A 249 -9.86 -3.46 19.82
CA ARG A 249 -10.26 -4.83 19.44
C ARG A 249 -11.65 -5.18 19.96
N GLU A 250 -11.91 -4.92 21.24
CA GLU A 250 -13.20 -5.20 21.89
C GLU A 250 -14.37 -4.41 21.27
N ALA A 251 -14.19 -3.14 20.92
CA ALA A 251 -15.22 -2.32 20.26
C ALA A 251 -15.53 -2.80 18.83
N ARG A 252 -14.53 -3.33 18.12
CA ARG A 252 -14.70 -3.94 16.79
C ARG A 252 -15.44 -5.28 16.87
N GLU A 253 -15.22 -6.04 17.94
CA GLU A 253 -15.87 -7.32 18.21
C GLU A 253 -17.26 -7.15 18.86
N SER A 254 -17.52 -6.05 19.58
CA SER A 254 -18.81 -5.78 20.26
C SER A 254 -19.84 -5.04 19.39
N GLY A 255 -19.44 -4.45 18.27
CA GLY A 255 -20.34 -3.70 17.39
C GLY A 255 -20.85 -2.39 18.01
N GLU A 256 -20.19 -1.89 19.06
CA GLU A 256 -20.52 -0.62 19.68
C GLU A 256 -19.98 0.54 18.84
N ASN A 257 -20.91 1.35 18.34
CA ASN A 257 -20.66 2.52 17.51
C ASN A 257 -20.32 3.73 18.41
N GLU A 258 -19.31 3.59 19.29
CA GLU A 258 -18.66 4.76 19.86
C GLU A 258 -17.67 5.29 18.83
N SER A 259 -17.62 6.61 18.67
CA SER A 259 -16.70 7.33 17.81
C SER A 259 -15.25 7.08 18.25
N ILE A 260 -14.71 5.91 17.92
CA ILE A 260 -13.27 5.68 17.86
C ILE A 260 -12.83 6.53 16.67
N ASP A 261 -12.37 7.72 17.01
CA ASP A 261 -11.74 8.64 16.08
C ASP A 261 -10.64 7.89 15.34
N GLN A 262 -10.93 7.49 14.11
CA GLN A 262 -10.09 6.62 13.27
C GLN A 262 -8.73 7.28 12.93
N GLY A 263 -8.47 8.50 13.43
CA GLY A 263 -7.21 9.24 13.33
C GLY A 263 -6.43 9.42 14.64
N ASN A 264 -6.90 8.96 15.81
CA ASN A 264 -6.19 9.14 17.08
C ASN A 264 -5.54 7.83 17.57
N ASN A 265 -4.24 7.69 17.30
CA ASN A 265 -3.34 6.72 17.94
C ASN A 265 -3.31 6.94 19.46
N ILE A 266 -4.27 6.37 20.18
CA ILE A 266 -4.29 6.41 21.65
C ILE A 266 -3.20 5.47 22.17
N SER A 267 -2.02 6.02 22.38
CA SER A 267 -0.83 5.33 22.87
C SER A 267 -0.97 5.08 24.37
N ILE A 268 -1.06 3.83 24.83
CA ILE A 268 -1.24 3.52 26.26
C ILE A 268 0.09 3.63 27.02
N CYS A 269 0.07 4.15 28.25
CA CYS A 269 1.23 4.37 29.11
C CYS A 269 0.94 4.06 30.58
N GLY A 270 2.00 3.89 31.38
CA GLY A 270 1.89 3.69 32.82
C GLY A 270 1.57 2.23 33.21
N LYS A 271 1.01 2.07 34.42
CA LYS A 271 0.90 0.78 35.13
C LYS A 271 -0.19 -0.16 34.61
N GLU A 272 -1.21 0.37 33.95
CA GLU A 272 -2.33 -0.40 33.38
C GLU A 272 -2.00 -0.94 31.98
N ALA A 273 -0.89 -0.48 31.37
CA ALA A 273 -0.40 -1.04 30.12
C ALA A 273 0.34 -2.36 30.36
N ALA A 274 0.30 -3.26 29.37
CA ALA A 274 1.12 -4.46 29.36
C ALA A 274 2.61 -4.11 29.56
N LYS A 275 3.27 -4.80 30.49
CA LYS A 275 4.69 -4.57 30.80
C LYS A 275 5.57 -5.11 29.69
N ILE A 276 6.57 -4.33 29.27
CA ILE A 276 7.55 -4.72 28.26
C ILE A 276 8.86 -5.02 28.96
N ASN A 277 9.33 -6.27 28.86
CA ASN A 277 10.53 -6.74 29.58
C ASN A 277 10.49 -6.44 31.08
N GLY A 278 9.29 -6.49 31.69
CA GLY A 278 9.06 -6.19 33.10
C GLY A 278 8.95 -4.71 33.46
N GLN A 279 9.09 -3.79 32.49
CA GLN A 279 8.97 -2.34 32.69
C GLN A 279 7.61 -1.80 32.24
N ALA A 280 7.14 -0.72 32.86
CA ALA A 280 5.87 -0.06 32.52
C ALA A 280 5.96 0.65 31.15
N ALA A 281 4.83 0.78 30.46
CA ALA A 281 4.83 1.44 29.16
C ALA A 281 5.09 2.95 29.29
N THR A 282 5.99 3.49 28.46
CA THR A 282 6.35 4.92 28.48
C THR A 282 5.84 5.63 27.23
N CYS A 283 5.56 6.94 27.34
CA CYS A 283 5.33 7.77 26.16
C CYS A 283 6.64 8.13 25.48
N ASN A 284 6.63 8.30 24.16
CA ASN A 284 7.83 8.69 23.43
C ASN A 284 8.16 10.17 23.69
N PRO A 285 9.29 10.49 24.34
CA PRO A 285 9.69 11.87 24.64
C PRO A 285 9.93 12.72 23.39
N ASP A 286 10.24 12.11 22.25
CA ASP A 286 10.53 12.81 21.01
C ASP A 286 9.26 13.15 20.20
N SER A 287 8.11 12.56 20.56
CA SER A 287 6.85 12.71 19.83
C SER A 287 6.09 13.98 20.22
N SER A 288 5.02 14.31 19.48
CA SER A 288 4.13 15.43 19.86
C SER A 288 3.24 15.10 21.06
N GLN A 289 3.26 13.85 21.55
CA GLN A 289 2.52 13.35 22.71
C GLN A 289 3.46 12.73 23.75
N PRO A 290 4.35 13.51 24.38
CA PRO A 290 5.42 12.97 25.20
C PRO A 290 5.03 12.68 26.66
N CYS A 291 3.80 12.98 27.07
CA CYS A 291 3.39 12.93 28.47
C CYS A 291 2.31 11.87 28.70
N CYS A 292 2.42 11.13 29.80
CA CYS A 292 1.40 10.18 30.24
C CYS A 292 0.42 10.84 31.20
N GLY A 293 -0.84 10.95 30.78
CA GLY A 293 -1.93 11.46 31.61
C GLY A 293 -2.49 10.42 32.58
N ASN A 294 -3.34 10.88 33.51
CA ASN A 294 -4.02 10.01 34.48
C ASN A 294 -4.94 8.95 33.83
N GLY A 295 -5.35 9.17 32.58
CA GLY A 295 -6.09 8.19 31.79
C GLY A 295 -5.24 7.04 31.24
N PHE A 296 -3.94 6.99 31.54
CA PHE A 296 -2.99 6.00 31.00
C PHE A 296 -2.82 6.09 29.48
N TYR A 297 -2.91 7.32 28.95
CA TYR A 297 -2.69 7.62 27.54
C TYR A 297 -1.65 8.71 27.35
N CYS A 298 -0.90 8.60 26.26
CA CYS A 298 0.03 9.62 25.86
C CYS A 298 -0.70 10.80 25.23
N GLY A 299 -0.25 12.00 25.57
CA GLY A 299 -0.77 13.24 25.04
C GLY A 299 0.16 14.41 25.33
N SER A 300 -0.37 15.60 25.11
CA SER A 300 0.34 16.86 25.31
C SER A 300 -0.59 17.90 25.94
N GLY A 301 0.01 19.00 26.43
CA GLY A 301 -0.72 20.03 27.18
C GLY A 301 -0.88 19.70 28.66
N LYS A 302 -1.57 20.59 29.38
CA LYS A 302 -1.61 20.57 30.85
C LYS A 302 -2.25 19.31 31.42
N GLU A 303 -3.28 18.80 30.76
CA GLU A 303 -4.01 17.60 31.19
C GLU A 303 -3.15 16.34 31.18
N TYR A 304 -2.10 16.30 30.36
CA TYR A 304 -1.18 15.16 30.22
C TYR A 304 0.17 15.40 30.87
N CYS A 305 0.65 16.65 30.93
CA CYS A 305 2.02 16.97 31.36
C CYS A 305 2.11 17.67 32.72
N GLU A 306 1.04 18.29 33.21
CA GLU A 306 1.05 19.14 34.42
C GLU A 306 0.07 18.65 35.50
N CYS A 307 -0.61 17.53 35.28
CA CYS A 307 -1.54 16.99 36.26
C CYS A 307 -0.81 16.28 37.43
N GLU A 308 -1.49 16.16 38.57
CA GLU A 308 -0.99 15.33 39.67
C GLU A 308 -1.01 13.85 39.24
N GLY A 309 0.16 13.22 39.27
CA GLY A 309 0.35 11.83 38.81
C GLY A 309 0.77 11.67 37.35
N CYS A 310 0.73 12.74 36.55
CA CYS A 310 1.22 12.75 35.17
C CYS A 310 2.75 12.57 35.09
N VAL A 311 3.23 11.95 34.01
CA VAL A 311 4.66 11.76 33.75
C VAL A 311 5.05 12.40 32.42
N ASP A 312 5.91 13.42 32.47
CA ASP A 312 6.50 14.07 31.28
C ASP A 312 7.84 13.41 30.94
N TYR A 313 7.89 12.60 29.88
CA TYR A 313 9.06 11.79 29.55
C TYR A 313 10.22 12.60 28.94
N ARG A 314 10.01 13.89 28.63
CA ARG A 314 11.08 14.80 28.13
C ARG A 314 12.09 15.19 29.20
N LYS A 315 11.70 15.09 30.48
CA LYS A 315 12.47 15.59 31.63
C LYS A 315 13.19 14.46 32.34
#